data_AF-A0A4R2BWJ2-F1
#
_entry.id   AF-A0A4R2BWJ2-F1
#
_cell.length_a   1.000
_cell.length_b   1.000
_cell.length_c   1.000
_cell.angle_alpha   90.00
_cell.angle_beta   90.00
_cell.angle_gamma   90.00
#
_symmetry.space_group_name_H-M   'P 1'
#
loop_
_entity.id
_entity.type
_entity.pdbx_description
1 polymer ?
#
loop_
_entity_poly.entity_id
_entity_poly.type
_entity_poly.pdbx_seq_one_letter_code
_entity_poly.pdbx_strand_id
1 'polypeptide(L)' 'MKLPDELDAQLRHEAARRGMTISELTREAVESHLAGRHGRRRRLLAAGAGRSGQSDVSERIEEILAAEVER' A
#
# COMPACT_ATOMS: atom_id res chain seq x y z
N MET A 1 -5.02 9.41 27.48
CA MET A 1 -5.39 10.54 26.60
C MET A 1 -6.78 11.04 26.99
N LYS A 2 -7.17 12.25 26.60
CA LYS A 2 -8.55 12.70 26.77
C LYS A 2 -9.31 12.48 25.46
N LEU A 3 -10.44 11.81 25.54
CA LEU A 3 -11.37 11.59 24.44
C LEU A 3 -12.69 12.27 24.79
N PRO A 4 -13.43 12.81 23.81
CA PRO A 4 -14.81 13.23 24.03
C PRO A 4 -15.65 12.07 24.59
N ASP A 5 -16.58 12.36 25.49
CA ASP A 5 -17.36 11.32 26.19
C ASP A 5 -18.15 10.42 25.23
N GLU A 6 -18.69 10.99 24.15
CA GLU A 6 -19.38 10.25 23.10
C GLU A 6 -18.48 9.22 22.41
N LEU A 7 -17.20 9.57 22.21
CA LEU A 7 -16.22 8.67 21.60
C LEU A 7 -15.79 7.57 22.58
N ASP A 8 -15.65 7.88 23.88
CA ASP A 8 -15.38 6.88 24.91
C ASP A 8 -16.53 5.85 25.00
N ALA A 9 -17.77 6.33 24.95
CA ALA A 9 -18.95 5.46 24.96
C ALA A 9 -18.99 4.52 23.74
N GLN A 10 -18.70 5.05 22.54
CA GLN A 10 -18.62 4.25 21.31
C GLN A 10 -17.50 3.20 21.38
N LEU A 11 -16.32 3.56 21.90
CA LEU A 11 -15.20 2.63 22.05
C LEU A 11 -15.51 1.51 23.03
N ARG A 12 -16.18 1.81 24.16
CA ARG A 12 -16.63 0.79 25.12
C ARG A 12 -17.60 -0.18 24.49
N HIS A 13 -18.57 0.33 23.75
CA HIS A 13 -19.56 -0.49 23.06
C HIS A 13 -18.89 -1.42 22.04
N GLU A 14 -17.96 -0.90 21.25
CA GLU A 14 -17.27 -1.67 20.23
C GLU A 14 -16.32 -2.72 20.82
N ALA A 15 -15.62 -2.37 21.90
CA ALA A 15 -14.76 -3.30 22.64
C ALA A 15 -15.59 -4.48 23.20
N ALA A 16 -16.75 -4.18 23.81
CA ALA A 16 -17.69 -5.21 24.27
C ALA A 16 -18.22 -6.08 23.13
N ARG A 17 -18.59 -5.48 21.98
CA ARG A 17 -19.06 -6.24 20.81
C ARG A 17 -18.01 -7.18 20.23
N ARG A 18 -16.73 -6.82 20.29
CA ARG A 18 -15.61 -7.65 19.81
C ARG A 18 -15.04 -8.58 20.88
N GLY A 19 -15.53 -8.51 22.12
CA GLY A 19 -14.97 -9.28 23.24
C GLY A 19 -13.53 -8.89 23.58
N MET A 20 -13.15 -7.63 23.33
CA MET A 20 -11.81 -7.09 23.57
C MET A 20 -11.84 -6.03 24.67
N THR A 21 -10.68 -5.73 25.25
CA THR A 21 -10.54 -4.56 26.13
C THR A 21 -10.43 -3.27 25.31
N ILE A 22 -10.80 -2.15 25.93
CA ILE A 22 -10.66 -0.82 25.32
C ILE A 22 -9.19 -0.56 24.91
N SER A 23 -8.24 -1.00 25.74
CA SER A 23 -6.81 -0.83 25.48
C SER A 23 -6.33 -1.63 24.27
N GLU A 24 -6.81 -2.86 24.08
CA GLU A 24 -6.48 -3.67 22.90
C GLU A 24 -7.08 -3.06 21.64
N LEU A 25 -8.36 -2.67 21.66
CA LEU A 25 -9.02 -2.02 20.53
C LEU A 25 -8.32 -0.70 20.16
N THR A 26 -7.93 0.09 21.15
CA THR A 26 -7.20 1.35 20.93
C THR A 26 -5.83 1.09 20.33
N ARG A 27 -5.10 0.09 20.82
CA ARG A 27 -3.80 -0.31 20.28
C ARG A 27 -3.92 -0.75 18.84
N GLU A 28 -4.85 -1.64 18.52
CA GLU A 28 -5.11 -2.12 17.16
C GLU A 28 -5.43 -0.97 16.21
N ALA A 29 -6.30 -0.04 16.62
CA ALA A 29 -6.68 1.11 15.81
C ALA A 29 -5.49 2.05 15.53
N VAL A 30 -4.68 2.34 16.56
CA VAL A 30 -3.49 3.18 16.42
C VAL A 30 -2.43 2.50 15.56
N GLU A 31 -2.15 1.23 15.78
CA GLU A 31 -1.20 0.45 14.98
C GLU A 31 -1.64 0.38 13.53
N SER A 32 -2.92 0.13 13.26
CA SER A 32 -3.47 0.09 11.89
C SER A 32 -3.34 1.45 11.20
N HIS A 33 -3.65 2.54 11.91
CA HIS A 33 -3.53 3.89 11.38
C HIS A 33 -2.06 4.28 11.10
N LEU A 34 -1.13 3.88 11.97
CA LEU A 34 0.29 4.17 11.83
C LEU A 34 1.02 3.21 10.88
N ALA A 35 0.58 1.97 10.72
CA ALA A 35 1.15 1.01 9.78
C ALA A 35 1.07 1.52 8.33
N GLY A 36 -0.01 2.24 7.99
CA GLY A 36 -0.12 2.97 6.72
C GLY A 36 0.83 4.17 6.60
N ARG A 37 1.28 4.73 7.72
CA ARG A 37 2.13 5.93 7.81
C ARG A 37 3.63 5.63 7.94
N HIS A 38 4.01 4.44 8.42
CA HIS A 38 5.40 4.13 8.80
C HIS A 38 6.07 2.97 8.07
N GLY A 39 5.39 2.22 7.19
CA GLY A 39 5.97 0.93 6.77
C GLY A 39 5.81 0.47 5.33
N ARG A 40 4.89 1.00 4.52
CA ARG A 40 4.80 0.57 3.13
C ARG A 40 5.54 1.57 2.25
N ARG A 41 6.86 1.39 2.08
CA ARG A 41 7.56 1.92 0.89
C ARG A 41 6.66 1.58 -0.29
N ARG A 42 6.07 2.60 -0.94
CA ARG A 42 5.20 2.39 -2.09
C ARG A 42 6.02 1.60 -3.11
N ARG A 43 5.71 0.30 -3.24
CA ARG A 43 6.34 -0.56 -4.22
C ARG A 43 5.79 -0.10 -5.56
N LEU A 44 6.62 0.55 -6.37
CA LEU A 44 6.28 0.85 -7.75
C LEU A 44 6.07 -0.51 -8.44
N LEU A 45 4.81 -0.88 -8.68
CA LEU A 45 4.45 -2.19 -9.26
C LEU A 45 5.01 -2.38 -10.67
N ALA A 46 5.41 -1.29 -11.32
CA ALA A 46 6.01 -1.27 -12.65
C ALA A 46 7.51 -0.90 -12.64
N ALA A 47 8.18 -0.85 -11.49
CA ALA A 47 9.63 -0.61 -11.48
C ALA A 47 10.35 -1.77 -12.20
N GLY A 48 11.02 -1.46 -13.30
CA GLY A 48 11.67 -2.45 -14.15
C GLY A 48 10.76 -3.15 -15.16
N ALA A 49 9.48 -2.76 -15.25
CA ALA A 49 8.62 -3.21 -16.36
C ALA A 49 9.22 -2.73 -17.68
N GLY A 50 9.36 -3.64 -18.65
CA GLY A 50 10.02 -3.34 -19.93
C GLY A 50 11.55 -3.34 -19.88
N ARG A 51 12.19 -3.72 -18.77
CA ARG A 51 13.64 -3.94 -18.72
C ARG A 51 13.99 -5.22 -19.48
N SER A 52 14.29 -5.10 -20.77
CA SER A 52 14.79 -6.19 -21.62
C SER A 52 16.29 -6.49 -21.40
N GLY A 53 17.00 -5.61 -20.69
CA GLY A 53 18.46 -5.69 -20.54
C GLY A 53 19.23 -5.12 -21.74
N GLN A 54 18.54 -4.74 -22.80
CA GLN A 54 19.10 -4.06 -23.97
C GLN A 54 19.02 -2.55 -23.76
N SER A 55 20.14 -1.86 -23.96
CA SER A 55 20.25 -0.40 -23.76
C SER A 55 20.06 0.41 -25.05
N ASP A 56 20.06 -0.25 -26.20
CA ASP A 56 20.07 0.33 -27.55
C ASP A 56 18.73 0.19 -28.30
N VAL A 57 17.71 -0.39 -27.67
CA VAL A 57 16.38 -0.63 -28.30
C VAL A 57 15.78 0.64 -28.88
N SER A 58 15.92 1.77 -28.18
CA SER A 58 15.41 3.06 -28.65
C SER A 58 16.14 3.57 -29.89
N GLU A 59 17.41 3.25 -30.04
CA GLU A 59 18.23 3.64 -31.19
C GLU A 59 17.95 2.76 -32.41
N ARG A 60 17.54 1.51 -32.18
CA ARG A 60 17.27 0.49 -33.21
C ARG A 60 15.79 0.29 -33.52
N ILE A 61 14.93 1.20 -33.07
CA ILE A 61 13.48 1.02 -33.15
C ILE A 61 12.97 0.75 -34.58
N GLU A 62 13.50 1.47 -35.58
CA GLU A 62 13.10 1.30 -36.98
C GLU A 62 13.51 -0.05 -37.56
N GLU A 63 14.73 -0.53 -37.23
CA GLU A 63 15.23 -1.84 -37.66
C GLU A 63 14.37 -2.97 -37.07
N ILE A 64 14.06 -2.87 -35.77
CA ILE A 64 13.24 -3.85 -35.06
C ILE A 64 11.83 -3.90 -35.63
N LEU A 65 11.20 -2.74 -35.86
CA LEU A 65 9.85 -2.67 -36.42
C LEU A 65 9.79 -3.19 -37.85
N ALA A 66 10.79 -2.89 -38.69
CA ALA A 66 10.85 -3.41 -40.05
C ALA A 66 10.92 -4.94 -40.06
N ALA A 67 11.77 -5.54 -39.24
CA ALA A 67 11.93 -6.99 -39.14
C ALA A 67 10.68 -7.71 -38.59
N GLU A 68 9.91 -7.08 -37.70
CA GLU A 68 8.69 -7.67 -37.13
C GLU A 68 7.49 -7.56 -38.07
N VAL A 69 7.43 -6.54 -38.94
CA VAL A 69 6.34 -6.37 -39.94
C VAL A 69 6.47 -7.34 -41.12
N GLU A 70 7.69 -7.77 -41.45
CA GLU A 70 7.94 -8.75 -42.51
C GLU A 70 7.61 -10.21 -42.09
N ARG A 71 7.27 -10.44 -40.81
CA ARG A 71 6.93 -11.76 -40.25
C ARG A 71 5.43 -12.03 -40.28
#